data_AF-C6PY03-F1
#
_entry.id   AF-C6PY03-F1
#
_cell.length_a   1.000
_cell.length_b   1.000
_cell.length_c   1.000
_cell.angle_alpha   90.00
_cell.angle_beta   90.00
_cell.angle_gamma   90.00
#
_symmetry.space_group_name_H-M   'P 1'
#
loop_
_entity.id
_entity.type
_entity.pdbx_description
1 polymer ?
#
loop_
_entity_poly.entity_id
_entity_poly.type
_entity_poly.pdbx_seq_one_letter_code
_entity_poly.pdbx_strand_id
1 'polypeptide(L)'
;MLYERIREIKINIEVIAEYDMIWAKAKYSSDIKGIKPKLNEHGYIKIVKGGYPLIKNGVPLDFEIGKDYRSLIITGPNAGGKTIVLKTLGMLTLAVQAGFHIKAEQGTEIAVFNKIFVDIGDNQSVENALSTFSSHVKNLAYIIKESNKSTLLLFDEIGSGTEPNEGAALAIAILEEVYYKGCITVATTHYGEIKNFSEQHPDFENAAMEFRCDTLDPLYKLNIGKTGDSNALYISKKMGISDNIIERTRRYIESKNYNYELIRDSKIMKKKDIQEDKGESYEFVVGDKVLWMDKNESAIVYKERDIYNNVTILFNKEFVDVNCKRLKLEIKASKLYPEGYDLNQLFVSFKERKLERDIERGSKKALKKLKKSHLK
;
A
#
# COMPACT_ATOMS: atom_id res chain seq x y z
N MET A 1 36.36 10.85 53.25
CA MET A 1 36.50 12.19 52.63
C MET A 1 35.54 12.44 51.46
N LEU A 2 35.60 11.74 50.31
CA LEU A 2 34.61 11.92 49.21
C LEU A 2 33.23 11.33 49.52
N TYR A 3 33.20 10.13 50.11
CA TYR A 3 31.95 9.44 50.48
C TYR A 3 31.11 10.23 51.49
N GLU A 4 31.75 10.93 52.43
CA GLU A 4 31.09 11.77 53.44
C GLU A 4 30.40 13.00 52.83
N ARG A 5 30.86 13.47 51.66
CA ARG A 5 30.31 14.63 50.95
C ARG A 5 29.39 14.26 49.79
N ILE A 6 29.02 12.99 49.65
CA ILE A 6 28.24 12.51 48.49
C ILE A 6 26.90 13.24 48.35
N ARG A 7 26.27 13.63 49.46
CA ARG A 7 25.02 14.41 49.46
C ARG A 7 25.22 15.81 48.87
N GLU A 8 26.25 16.53 49.30
CA GLU A 8 26.60 17.86 48.78
C GLU A 8 26.93 17.80 47.29
N ILE A 9 27.71 16.80 46.87
CA ILE A 9 28.07 16.60 45.47
C ILE A 9 26.83 16.35 44.60
N LYS A 10 25.88 15.52 45.06
CA LYS A 10 24.64 15.26 44.35
C LYS A 10 23.79 16.52 44.18
N ILE A 11 23.64 17.32 45.24
CA ILE A 11 22.92 18.60 45.18
C ILE A 11 23.60 19.53 44.16
N ASN A 12 24.93 19.62 44.17
CA ASN A 12 25.64 20.46 43.20
C ASN A 12 25.43 19.97 41.76
N ILE A 13 25.42 18.65 41.52
CA ILE A 13 25.13 18.08 40.20
C ILE A 13 23.71 18.44 39.74
N GLU A 14 22.71 18.32 40.62
CA GLU A 14 21.32 18.69 40.33
C GLU A 14 21.20 20.18 39.96
N VAL A 15 21.80 21.06 40.76
CA VAL A 15 21.79 22.51 40.49
C VAL A 15 22.50 22.85 39.17
N ILE A 16 23.67 22.25 38.91
CA ILE A 16 24.40 22.46 37.65
C ILE A 16 23.56 21.98 36.45
N ALA A 17 22.89 20.84 36.57
CA ALA A 17 22.02 20.30 35.52
C ALA A 17 20.81 21.21 35.26
N GLU A 18 20.22 21.81 36.29
CA GLU A 18 19.16 22.81 36.14
C GLU A 18 19.64 24.05 35.40
N TYR A 19 20.80 24.60 35.77
CA TYR A 19 21.40 25.73 35.06
C TYR A 19 21.69 25.39 33.59
N ASP A 20 22.27 24.22 33.32
CA ASP A 20 22.56 23.79 31.95
C ASP A 20 21.29 23.68 31.11
N MET A 21 20.22 23.09 31.66
CA MET A 21 18.91 23.01 31.00
C MET A 21 18.30 24.39 30.73
N ILE A 22 18.38 25.33 31.69
CA ILE A 22 17.88 26.70 31.52
C ILE A 22 18.66 27.42 30.40
N TRP A 23 19.99 27.32 30.41
CA TRP A 23 20.84 27.92 29.37
C TRP A 23 20.60 27.30 27.99
N ALA A 24 20.40 25.99 27.92
CA ALA A 24 20.07 25.30 26.68
C ALA A 24 18.72 25.79 26.11
N LYS A 25 17.69 25.93 26.96
CA LYS A 25 16.39 26.49 26.58
C LYS A 25 16.48 27.94 26.11
N ALA A 26 17.30 28.76 26.78
CA ALA A 26 17.51 30.15 26.40
C ALA A 26 18.20 30.28 25.03
N LYS A 27 19.25 29.47 24.79
CA LYS A 27 19.93 29.39 23.49
C LYS A 27 18.96 28.95 22.39
N TYR A 28 18.21 27.87 22.63
CA TYR A 28 17.20 27.39 21.71
C TYR A 28 16.15 28.46 21.39
N SER A 29 15.65 29.17 22.41
CA SER A 29 14.72 30.29 22.23
C SER A 29 15.32 31.38 21.34
N SER A 30 16.59 31.74 21.53
CA SER A 30 17.25 32.74 20.69
C SER A 30 17.35 32.26 19.24
N ASP A 31 17.74 31.01 19.02
CA ASP A 31 17.95 30.43 17.68
C ASP A 31 16.67 30.40 16.85
N ILE A 32 15.53 30.09 17.48
CA ILE A 32 14.24 30.05 16.79
C ILE A 32 13.50 31.39 16.78
N LYS A 33 14.07 32.44 17.39
CA LYS A 33 13.39 33.71 17.70
C LYS A 33 12.07 33.49 18.45
N GLY A 34 12.14 32.60 19.44
CA GLY A 34 10.99 32.11 20.20
C GLY A 34 10.44 33.16 21.16
N ILE A 35 9.14 33.08 21.39
CA ILE A 35 8.42 33.93 22.34
C ILE A 35 7.91 33.12 23.53
N LYS A 36 7.72 33.81 24.66
CA LYS A 36 6.98 33.29 25.81
C LYS A 36 5.47 33.48 25.54
N PRO A 37 4.68 32.42 25.34
CA PRO A 37 3.25 32.58 25.14
C PRO A 37 2.55 32.93 26.45
N LYS A 38 1.32 33.47 26.36
CA LYS A 38 0.41 33.51 27.51
C LYS A 38 -0.06 32.09 27.82
N LEU A 39 -0.28 31.80 29.11
CA LEU A 39 -0.74 30.50 29.57
C LEU A 39 -2.11 30.63 30.20
N ASN A 40 -2.93 29.60 30.01
CA ASN A 40 -4.19 29.44 30.71
C ASN A 40 -4.49 27.97 31.04
N GLU A 41 -5.55 27.72 31.81
CA GLU A 41 -6.00 26.37 32.20
C GLU A 41 -7.46 26.10 31.79
N HIS A 42 -8.07 26.97 30.98
CA HIS A 42 -9.48 26.86 30.58
C HIS A 42 -9.66 26.31 29.15
N GLY A 43 -8.57 25.87 28.51
CA GLY A 43 -8.60 25.17 27.22
C GLY A 43 -8.58 26.08 26.00
N TYR A 44 -8.34 27.39 26.19
CA TYR A 44 -8.22 28.32 25.07
C TYR A 44 -6.82 28.22 24.44
N ILE A 45 -6.77 28.03 23.13
CA ILE A 45 -5.52 28.04 22.37
C ILE A 45 -5.66 29.06 21.25
N LYS A 46 -4.73 30.00 21.18
CA LYS A 46 -4.55 30.95 20.09
C LYS A 46 -3.09 30.94 19.66
N ILE A 47 -2.84 30.62 18.39
CA ILE A 47 -1.51 30.62 17.80
C ILE A 47 -1.47 31.71 16.74
N VAL A 48 -0.54 32.64 16.88
CA VAL A 48 -0.27 33.67 15.86
C VAL A 48 1.06 33.32 15.20
N LYS A 49 1.04 33.03 13.89
CA LYS A 49 2.23 32.64 13.10
C LYS A 49 3.11 31.56 13.74
N GLY A 50 2.49 30.51 14.27
CA GLY A 50 3.19 29.37 14.89
C GLY A 50 3.95 28.53 13.87
N GLY A 51 5.22 28.23 14.16
CA GLY A 51 6.06 27.37 13.33
C GLY A 51 6.14 25.94 13.87
N TYR A 52 6.07 24.95 12.99
CA TYR A 52 6.37 23.56 13.36
C TYR A 52 7.89 23.38 13.59
N PRO A 53 8.34 22.97 14.80
CA PRO A 53 9.76 22.96 15.13
C PRO A 53 10.66 22.13 14.21
N LEU A 54 10.13 21.09 13.57
CA LEU A 54 10.91 20.17 12.72
C LEU A 54 10.98 20.61 11.25
N ILE A 55 10.32 21.71 10.87
CA ILE A 55 10.37 22.26 9.50
C ILE A 55 10.98 23.66 9.53
N LYS A 56 12.16 23.84 8.92
CA LYS A 56 12.89 25.13 8.91
C LYS A 56 12.13 26.26 8.20
N ASN A 57 11.46 25.97 7.09
CA ASN A 57 10.77 26.94 6.22
C ASN A 57 9.28 26.58 6.04
N GLY A 58 8.61 26.22 7.13
CA GLY A 58 7.18 25.91 7.10
C GLY A 58 6.33 27.15 6.96
N VAL A 59 5.14 27.01 6.36
CA VAL A 59 4.12 28.06 6.37
C VAL A 59 3.65 28.25 7.83
N PRO A 60 3.70 29.47 8.39
CA PRO A 60 3.25 29.71 9.75
C PRO A 60 1.75 29.45 9.91
N LEU A 61 1.38 28.85 11.03
CA LEU A 61 0.01 28.52 11.40
C LEU A 61 -0.63 29.66 12.20
N ASP A 62 -1.74 30.18 11.72
CA ASP A 62 -2.70 30.95 12.53
C ASP A 62 -3.84 30.01 12.94
N PHE A 63 -4.14 29.93 14.24
CA PHE A 63 -5.08 28.94 14.78
C PHE A 63 -5.76 29.46 16.05
N GLU A 64 -7.03 29.16 16.24
CA GLU A 64 -7.78 29.51 17.45
C GLU A 64 -8.81 28.40 17.78
N ILE A 65 -8.99 28.07 19.06
CA ILE A 65 -10.01 27.13 19.57
C ILE A 65 -10.24 27.37 21.08
N GLY A 66 -11.40 26.96 21.59
CA GLY A 66 -11.69 26.94 23.03
C GLY A 66 -12.30 28.23 23.57
N LYS A 67 -12.65 29.18 22.68
CA LYS A 67 -13.38 30.41 23.02
C LYS A 67 -14.86 30.27 22.68
N ASP A 68 -15.18 30.18 21.39
CA ASP A 68 -16.56 30.13 20.90
C ASP A 68 -17.00 28.70 20.55
N TYR A 69 -16.05 27.81 20.24
CA TYR A 69 -16.24 26.40 19.95
C TYR A 69 -15.14 25.57 20.61
N ARG A 70 -15.42 24.28 20.89
CA ARG A 70 -14.49 23.36 21.56
C ARG A 70 -13.94 22.29 20.63
N SER A 71 -14.61 22.05 19.51
CA SER A 71 -14.24 21.06 18.52
C SER A 71 -14.01 21.72 17.17
N LEU A 72 -12.85 21.46 16.56
CA LEU A 72 -12.53 21.93 15.21
C LEU A 72 -12.34 20.76 14.26
N ILE A 73 -13.13 20.72 13.20
CA ILE A 73 -13.08 19.69 12.15
C ILE A 73 -12.35 20.26 10.92
N ILE A 74 -11.17 19.72 10.62
CA ILE A 74 -10.35 20.13 9.49
C ILE A 74 -10.64 19.23 8.28
N THR A 75 -11.06 19.84 7.19
CA THR A 75 -11.39 19.18 5.92
C THR A 75 -10.42 19.59 4.81
N GLY A 76 -10.41 18.82 3.72
CA GLY A 76 -9.60 19.09 2.53
C GLY A 76 -8.77 17.87 2.09
N PRO A 77 -8.09 17.94 0.94
CA PRO A 77 -7.27 16.83 0.43
C PRO A 77 -6.12 16.49 1.39
N ASN A 78 -5.66 15.23 1.40
CA ASN A 78 -4.58 14.77 2.29
C ASN A 78 -3.26 15.52 2.09
N ALA A 79 -2.95 15.91 0.85
CA ALA A 79 -1.80 16.76 0.52
C ALA A 79 -1.91 18.22 1.06
N GLY A 80 -3.05 18.61 1.61
CA GLY A 80 -3.31 19.97 2.09
C GLY A 80 -2.64 20.34 3.42
N GLY A 81 -2.07 19.38 4.14
CA GLY A 81 -1.36 19.64 5.40
C GLY A 81 -2.21 19.52 6.68
N LYS A 82 -3.34 18.82 6.65
CA LYS A 82 -4.19 18.62 7.85
C LYS A 82 -3.41 18.00 9.02
N THR A 83 -2.66 16.93 8.75
CA THR A 83 -1.79 16.28 9.74
C THR A 83 -0.71 17.20 10.28
N ILE A 84 -0.17 18.14 9.47
CA ILE A 84 0.85 19.07 9.97
C ILE A 84 0.26 20.08 10.96
N VAL A 85 -1.01 20.47 10.79
CA VAL A 85 -1.72 21.31 11.77
C VAL A 85 -1.81 20.60 13.11
N LEU A 86 -2.28 19.35 13.12
CA LEU A 86 -2.35 18.54 14.35
C LEU A 86 -0.98 18.41 15.02
N LYS A 87 0.06 18.04 14.25
CA LYS A 87 1.42 17.91 14.77
C LYS A 87 1.97 19.23 15.31
N THR A 88 1.64 20.35 14.67
CA THR A 88 2.04 21.69 15.14
C THR A 88 1.39 22.01 16.46
N LEU A 89 0.07 21.83 16.57
CA LEU A 89 -0.66 22.07 17.81
C LEU A 89 -0.10 21.21 18.96
N GLY A 90 0.03 19.90 18.76
CA GLY A 90 0.57 19.00 19.78
C GLY A 90 2.00 19.33 20.19
N MET A 91 2.90 19.59 19.23
CA MET A 91 4.29 19.92 19.52
C MET A 91 4.44 21.25 20.24
N LEU A 92 3.70 22.29 19.85
CA LEU A 92 3.76 23.59 20.50
C LEU A 92 3.21 23.51 21.94
N THR A 93 2.09 22.83 22.15
CA THR A 93 1.54 22.63 23.51
C THR A 93 2.51 21.87 24.41
N LEU A 94 3.11 20.78 23.92
CA LEU A 94 4.12 20.01 24.68
C LEU A 94 5.38 20.83 24.96
N ALA A 95 5.89 21.58 23.99
CA ALA A 95 7.06 22.42 24.17
C ALA A 95 6.82 23.47 25.27
N VAL A 96 5.66 24.12 25.25
CA VAL A 96 5.27 25.10 26.27
C VAL A 96 5.13 24.46 27.65
N GLN A 97 4.47 23.30 27.76
CA GLN A 97 4.34 22.57 29.02
C GLN A 97 5.68 22.04 29.55
N ALA A 98 6.65 21.78 28.67
CA ALA A 98 8.03 21.45 29.04
C ALA A 98 8.89 22.70 29.36
N GLY A 99 8.31 23.90 29.32
CA GLY A 99 8.96 25.17 29.66
C GLY A 99 9.86 25.74 28.56
N PHE A 100 9.59 25.41 27.29
CA PHE A 100 10.28 26.01 26.14
C PHE A 100 9.50 27.23 25.62
N HIS A 101 10.23 28.25 25.18
CA HIS A 101 9.67 29.24 24.26
C HIS A 101 9.42 28.60 22.89
N ILE A 102 8.47 29.16 22.15
CA ILE A 102 8.04 28.62 20.85
C ILE A 102 8.20 29.64 19.74
N LYS A 103 8.44 29.18 18.52
CA LYS A 103 8.43 30.03 17.33
C LYS A 103 6.99 30.41 16.99
N ALA A 104 6.59 31.59 17.43
CA ALA A 104 5.28 32.20 17.20
C ALA A 104 5.40 33.72 17.38
N GLU A 105 4.31 34.44 17.17
CA GLU A 105 4.24 35.89 17.37
C GLU A 105 3.48 36.28 18.65
N GLN A 106 3.59 37.55 19.03
CA GLN A 106 2.89 38.12 20.17
C GLN A 106 1.37 37.97 20.05
N GLY A 107 0.72 37.75 21.19
CA GLY A 107 -0.71 37.41 21.23
C GLY A 107 -1.00 35.91 21.18
N THR A 108 0.03 35.07 21.03
CA THR A 108 -0.09 33.61 21.19
C THR A 108 -0.39 33.25 22.65
N GLU A 109 -1.35 32.36 22.84
CA GLU A 109 -1.83 31.86 24.11
C GLU A 109 -2.03 30.34 24.02
N ILE A 110 -1.50 29.59 24.98
CA ILE A 110 -1.53 28.13 24.99
C ILE A 110 -2.13 27.66 26.33
N ALA A 111 -3.14 26.81 26.25
CA ALA A 111 -3.69 26.14 27.43
C ALA A 111 -2.78 25.01 27.92
N VAL A 112 -2.73 24.82 29.24
CA VAL A 112 -2.09 23.67 29.89
C VAL A 112 -3.12 22.56 30.05
N PHE A 113 -2.78 21.37 29.56
CA PHE A 113 -3.59 20.17 29.63
C PHE A 113 -2.91 19.10 30.48
N ASN A 114 -3.73 18.35 31.22
CA ASN A 114 -3.25 17.20 32.00
C ASN A 114 -2.93 16.01 31.10
N LYS A 115 -3.67 15.86 30.00
CA LYS A 115 -3.49 14.78 29.01
C LYS A 115 -3.57 15.36 27.60
N ILE A 116 -2.67 14.90 26.74
CA ILE A 116 -2.71 15.18 25.30
C ILE A 116 -2.73 13.83 24.61
N PHE A 117 -3.84 13.49 23.95
CA PHE A 117 -3.96 12.26 23.18
C PHE A 117 -3.88 12.54 21.69
N VAL A 118 -3.23 11.63 21.00
CA VAL A 118 -2.95 11.74 19.57
C VAL A 118 -3.27 10.38 18.94
N ASP A 119 -4.17 10.38 17.98
CA ASP A 119 -4.41 9.25 17.08
C ASP A 119 -4.09 9.73 15.66
N ILE A 120 -2.81 9.60 15.28
CA ILE A 120 -2.28 9.98 13.97
C ILE A 120 -1.51 8.74 13.48
N GLY A 121 -1.95 8.11 12.39
CA GLY A 121 -1.39 6.86 11.89
C GLY A 121 -1.40 6.76 10.37
N ASP A 122 -0.40 6.05 9.83
CA ASP A 122 -0.23 5.82 8.40
C ASP A 122 -0.87 4.47 8.04
N ASN A 123 -2.10 4.51 7.51
CA ASN A 123 -2.91 3.33 7.19
C ASN A 123 -2.43 2.55 5.93
N GLN A 124 -1.13 2.64 5.58
CA GLN A 124 -0.62 2.18 4.28
C GLN A 124 0.17 0.86 4.30
N SER A 125 0.05 0.01 5.32
CA SER A 125 0.58 -1.36 5.24
C SER A 125 -0.52 -2.38 4.88
N VAL A 126 -0.44 -2.92 3.67
CA VAL A 126 -1.35 -3.93 3.10
C VAL A 126 -1.34 -5.24 3.91
N GLU A 127 -0.30 -5.49 4.69
CA GLU A 127 -0.08 -6.72 5.46
C GLU A 127 -0.95 -6.83 6.73
N ASN A 128 -1.71 -5.78 7.10
CA ASN A 128 -2.36 -5.65 8.40
C ASN A 128 -3.85 -5.22 8.37
N ALA A 129 -4.58 -5.45 7.29
CA ALA A 129 -5.93 -4.88 7.07
C ALA A 129 -6.97 -5.10 8.19
N LEU A 130 -6.90 -6.18 8.98
CA LEU A 130 -7.75 -6.41 10.16
C LEU A 130 -7.14 -5.90 11.48
N SER A 131 -5.81 -5.79 11.54
CA SER A 131 -5.09 -5.38 12.74
C SER A 131 -4.96 -3.87 12.86
N THR A 132 -5.03 -3.09 11.77
CA THR A 132 -4.99 -1.61 11.80
C THR A 132 -6.30 -1.02 12.32
N PHE A 133 -7.46 -1.37 11.75
CA PHE A 133 -8.74 -0.81 12.20
C PHE A 133 -9.05 -1.18 13.67
N SER A 134 -8.87 -2.46 14.04
CA SER A 134 -9.08 -2.89 15.43
C SER A 134 -8.10 -2.23 16.41
N SER A 135 -6.85 -1.99 16.01
CA SER A 135 -5.88 -1.24 16.82
C SER A 135 -6.26 0.23 16.97
N HIS A 136 -6.73 0.87 15.90
CA HIS A 136 -7.25 2.25 15.94
C HIS A 136 -8.46 2.36 16.87
N VAL A 137 -9.44 1.46 16.73
CA VAL A 137 -10.63 1.43 17.61
C VAL A 137 -10.23 1.18 19.07
N LYS A 138 -9.27 0.28 19.32
CA LYS A 138 -8.74 0.04 20.67
C LYS A 138 -8.05 1.28 21.24
N ASN A 139 -7.30 2.01 20.43
CA ASN A 139 -6.66 3.26 20.84
C ASN A 139 -7.72 4.33 21.17
N LEU A 140 -8.72 4.52 20.29
CA LEU A 140 -9.84 5.44 20.52
C LEU A 140 -10.60 5.08 21.79
N ALA A 141 -10.89 3.80 22.04
CA ALA A 141 -11.56 3.36 23.27
C ALA A 141 -10.76 3.73 24.53
N TYR A 142 -9.43 3.58 24.49
CA TYR A 142 -8.55 4.01 25.58
C TYR A 142 -8.57 5.54 25.76
N ILE A 143 -8.43 6.29 24.67
CA ILE A 143 -8.46 7.76 24.68
C ILE A 143 -9.77 8.27 25.28
N ILE A 144 -10.91 7.78 24.79
CA ILE A 144 -12.25 8.18 25.27
C ILE A 144 -12.41 7.89 26.76
N LYS A 145 -11.93 6.74 27.24
CA LYS A 145 -11.99 6.36 28.66
C LYS A 145 -11.17 7.30 29.55
N GLU A 146 -9.99 7.71 29.08
CA GLU A 146 -9.06 8.51 29.86
C GLU A 146 -9.28 10.03 29.74
N SER A 147 -10.15 10.46 28.83
CA SER A 147 -10.39 11.87 28.50
C SER A 147 -11.32 12.57 29.49
N ASN A 148 -11.05 13.85 29.74
CA ASN A 148 -11.85 14.74 30.56
C ASN A 148 -11.68 16.20 30.12
N LYS A 149 -12.27 17.14 30.87
CA LYS A 149 -12.23 18.59 30.58
C LYS A 149 -10.84 19.22 30.48
N SER A 150 -9.80 18.56 30.98
CA SER A 150 -8.39 18.99 30.92
C SER A 150 -7.59 18.17 29.90
N THR A 151 -8.25 17.66 28.86
CA THR A 151 -7.66 16.85 27.80
C THR A 151 -7.71 17.57 26.45
N LEU A 152 -6.57 17.57 25.73
CA LEU A 152 -6.47 17.93 24.31
C LEU A 152 -6.46 16.65 23.46
N LEU A 153 -7.34 16.59 22.46
CA LEU A 153 -7.50 15.45 21.56
C LEU A 153 -7.14 15.85 20.13
N LEU A 154 -6.25 15.09 19.50
CA LEU A 154 -5.79 15.28 18.13
C LEU A 154 -6.04 14.00 17.32
N PHE A 155 -7.06 14.02 16.46
CA PHE A 155 -7.48 12.87 15.67
C PHE A 155 -7.20 13.10 14.18
N ASP A 156 -6.49 12.20 13.51
CA ASP A 156 -6.30 12.24 12.06
C ASP A 156 -7.21 11.22 11.38
N GLU A 157 -7.95 11.65 10.37
CA GLU A 157 -8.87 10.84 9.57
C GLU A 157 -9.83 9.99 10.42
N ILE A 158 -10.50 10.64 11.37
CA ILE A 158 -11.42 9.95 12.28
C ILE A 158 -12.55 9.26 11.52
N GLY A 159 -12.81 8.00 11.85
CA GLY A 159 -13.80 7.15 11.18
C GLY A 159 -13.29 6.45 9.91
N SER A 160 -12.03 6.66 9.50
CA SER A 160 -11.45 5.95 8.35
C SER A 160 -11.25 4.44 8.63
N GLY A 161 -11.13 3.64 7.57
CA GLY A 161 -10.81 2.21 7.67
C GLY A 161 -12.01 1.25 7.75
N THR A 162 -13.25 1.73 7.61
CA THR A 162 -14.47 0.91 7.50
C THR A 162 -15.42 1.44 6.41
N GLU A 163 -16.63 0.88 6.29
CA GLU A 163 -17.68 1.40 5.42
C GLU A 163 -17.94 2.89 5.72
N PRO A 164 -17.97 3.78 4.71
CA PRO A 164 -18.07 5.22 4.93
C PRO A 164 -19.21 5.67 5.84
N ASN A 165 -20.40 5.07 5.71
CA ASN A 165 -21.57 5.42 6.52
C ASN A 165 -21.37 5.07 8.00
N GLU A 166 -20.88 3.85 8.26
CA GLU A 166 -20.60 3.38 9.62
C GLU A 166 -19.46 4.18 10.25
N GLY A 167 -18.39 4.41 9.49
CA GLY A 167 -17.22 5.18 9.92
C GLY A 167 -17.57 6.61 10.29
N ALA A 168 -18.39 7.28 9.47
CA ALA A 168 -18.86 8.64 9.77
C ALA A 168 -19.76 8.68 11.00
N ALA A 169 -20.73 7.76 11.12
CA ALA A 169 -21.63 7.70 12.27
C ALA A 169 -20.88 7.43 13.58
N LEU A 170 -19.94 6.48 13.57
CA LEU A 170 -19.09 6.18 14.72
C LEU A 170 -18.23 7.38 15.11
N ALA A 171 -17.62 8.06 14.13
CA ALA A 171 -16.82 9.24 14.39
C ALA A 171 -17.64 10.38 15.03
N ILE A 172 -18.85 10.64 14.54
CA ILE A 172 -19.76 11.64 15.14
C ILE A 172 -20.06 11.26 16.59
N ALA A 173 -20.45 10.02 16.86
CA ALA A 173 -20.74 9.56 18.21
C ALA A 173 -19.53 9.70 19.16
N ILE A 174 -18.32 9.41 18.68
CA ILE A 174 -17.08 9.61 19.45
C ILE A 174 -16.84 11.09 19.72
N LEU A 175 -16.99 11.95 18.72
CA LEU A 175 -16.81 13.39 18.84
C LEU A 175 -17.79 13.99 19.85
N GLU A 176 -19.05 13.57 19.83
CA GLU A 176 -20.07 13.96 20.81
C GLU A 176 -19.69 13.51 22.23
N GLU A 177 -19.29 12.25 22.41
CA GLU A 177 -18.90 11.69 23.71
C GLU A 177 -17.72 12.47 24.34
N VAL A 178 -16.68 12.78 23.57
CA VAL A 178 -15.54 13.56 24.08
C VAL A 178 -15.88 15.03 24.28
N TYR A 179 -16.81 15.58 23.49
CA TYR A 179 -17.35 16.91 23.70
C TYR A 179 -18.11 17.01 25.03
N TYR A 180 -19.00 16.06 25.35
CA TYR A 180 -19.70 16.03 26.64
C TYR A 180 -18.76 15.85 27.84
N LYS A 181 -17.60 15.24 27.64
CA LYS A 181 -16.51 15.19 28.65
C LYS A 181 -15.78 16.52 28.84
N GLY A 182 -16.08 17.52 28.00
CA GLY A 182 -15.50 18.86 28.05
C GLY A 182 -14.13 18.97 27.38
N CYS A 183 -13.73 18.02 26.53
CA CYS A 183 -12.41 18.05 25.89
C CYS A 183 -12.26 19.24 24.93
N ILE A 184 -11.01 19.58 24.60
CA ILE A 184 -10.70 20.37 23.40
C ILE A 184 -10.28 19.39 22.31
N THR A 185 -10.95 19.43 21.17
CA THR A 185 -10.79 18.41 20.12
C THR A 185 -10.46 19.06 18.79
N VAL A 186 -9.42 18.57 18.13
CA VAL A 186 -9.12 18.88 16.73
C VAL A 186 -9.07 17.58 15.97
N ALA A 187 -9.94 17.44 14.99
CA ALA A 187 -10.04 16.23 14.18
C ALA A 187 -9.92 16.56 12.70
N THR A 188 -9.36 15.65 11.90
CA THR A 188 -9.37 15.75 10.44
C THR A 188 -10.28 14.67 9.87
N THR A 189 -10.92 14.97 8.74
CA THR A 189 -11.77 13.99 8.05
C THR A 189 -11.88 14.27 6.55
N HIS A 190 -12.29 13.23 5.83
CA HIS A 190 -12.71 13.31 4.43
C HIS A 190 -14.21 13.00 4.25
N TYR A 191 -14.94 12.69 5.33
CA TYR A 191 -16.37 12.41 5.26
C TYR A 191 -17.21 13.68 5.30
N GLY A 192 -18.17 13.78 4.37
CA GLY A 192 -19.06 14.93 4.27
C GLY A 192 -20.06 15.01 5.42
N GLU A 193 -20.44 13.86 5.96
CA GLU A 193 -21.40 13.73 7.06
C GLU A 193 -20.86 14.39 8.35
N ILE A 194 -19.57 14.20 8.65
CA ILE A 194 -18.92 14.81 9.82
C ILE A 194 -18.81 16.33 9.62
N LYS A 195 -18.49 16.78 8.40
CA LYS A 195 -18.47 18.20 8.02
C LYS A 195 -19.84 18.86 8.22
N ASN A 196 -20.91 18.18 7.80
CA ASN A 196 -22.27 18.69 7.95
C ASN A 196 -22.70 18.75 9.42
N PHE A 197 -22.31 17.74 10.21
CA PHE A 197 -22.56 17.72 11.65
C PHE A 197 -21.90 18.92 12.35
N SER A 198 -20.61 19.19 12.09
CA SER A 198 -19.92 20.33 12.70
C SER A 198 -20.47 21.68 12.25
N GLU A 199 -20.97 21.79 11.02
CA GLU A 199 -21.65 23.00 10.52
C GLU A 199 -22.97 23.30 11.27
N GLN A 200 -23.65 22.26 11.74
CA GLN A 200 -24.96 22.39 12.40
C GLN A 200 -24.86 22.45 13.93
N HIS A 201 -23.75 22.02 14.51
CA HIS A 201 -23.57 21.96 15.96
C HIS A 201 -22.90 23.26 16.49
N PRO A 202 -23.52 24.02 17.42
CA PRO A 202 -23.02 25.33 17.86
C PRO A 202 -21.58 25.36 18.41
N ASP A 203 -21.16 24.32 19.14
CA ASP A 203 -19.82 24.24 19.74
C ASP A 203 -18.77 23.53 18.86
N PHE A 204 -19.12 23.24 17.61
CA PHE A 204 -18.23 22.68 16.61
C PHE A 204 -18.01 23.71 15.51
N GLU A 205 -16.82 23.70 14.93
CA GLU A 205 -16.48 24.59 13.83
C GLU A 205 -15.73 23.83 12.75
N ASN A 206 -15.90 24.28 11.51
CA ASN A 206 -15.20 23.75 10.36
C ASN A 206 -13.96 24.57 10.04
N ALA A 207 -12.92 23.89 9.56
CA ALA A 207 -11.79 24.53 8.93
C ALA A 207 -11.41 23.81 7.63
N ALA A 208 -10.82 24.56 6.72
CA ALA A 208 -10.33 24.05 5.45
C ALA A 208 -8.90 24.52 5.18
N MET A 209 -8.08 23.63 4.62
CA MET A 209 -6.76 24.00 4.11
C MET A 209 -6.89 24.72 2.76
N GLU A 210 -6.25 25.87 2.64
CA GLU A 210 -6.23 26.66 1.40
C GLU A 210 -5.42 25.95 0.31
N PHE A 211 -5.99 25.94 -0.89
CA PHE A 211 -5.49 25.19 -2.03
C PHE A 211 -5.58 26.05 -3.29
N ARG A 212 -4.48 26.17 -4.04
CA ARG A 212 -4.51 26.84 -5.34
C ARG A 212 -5.07 25.91 -6.40
N CYS A 213 -6.27 26.18 -6.87
CA CYS A 213 -6.89 25.37 -7.92
C CYS A 213 -6.06 25.43 -9.22
N ASP A 214 -5.61 26.62 -9.63
CA ASP A 214 -4.83 26.83 -10.85
C ASP A 214 -3.53 26.03 -10.91
N THR A 215 -2.74 25.98 -9.83
CA THR A 215 -1.46 25.25 -9.80
C THR A 215 -1.54 23.86 -9.19
N LEU A 216 -2.58 23.57 -8.42
CA LEU A 216 -2.72 22.41 -7.52
C LEU A 216 -1.75 22.44 -6.32
N ASP A 217 -1.17 23.60 -6.01
CA ASP A 217 -0.25 23.72 -4.89
C ASP A 217 -1.03 23.88 -3.58
N PRO A 218 -0.72 23.07 -2.55
CA PRO A 218 -1.20 23.34 -1.19
C PRO A 218 -0.56 24.63 -0.68
N LEU A 219 -1.36 25.56 -0.17
CA LEU A 219 -0.84 26.79 0.44
C LEU A 219 -0.54 26.64 1.92
N TYR A 220 -0.93 25.50 2.51
CA TYR A 220 -0.74 25.16 3.93
C TYR A 220 -1.29 26.21 4.90
N LYS A 221 -2.27 27.01 4.45
CA LYS A 221 -2.97 27.99 5.28
C LYS A 221 -4.30 27.40 5.74
N LEU A 222 -4.57 27.47 7.04
CA LEU A 222 -5.84 27.05 7.61
C LEU A 222 -6.83 28.21 7.57
N ASN A 223 -8.03 27.98 7.05
CA ASN A 223 -9.14 28.91 7.13
C ASN A 223 -10.23 28.32 8.03
N ILE A 224 -10.41 28.91 9.22
CA ILE A 224 -11.45 28.56 10.18
C ILE A 224 -12.78 29.23 9.76
N GLY A 225 -13.90 28.54 9.98
CA GLY A 225 -15.24 28.98 9.59
C GLY A 225 -15.53 28.83 8.10
N LYS A 226 -14.62 28.17 7.36
CA LYS A 226 -14.81 27.88 5.93
C LYS A 226 -14.81 26.40 5.70
N THR A 227 -15.71 26.00 4.82
CA THR A 227 -15.75 24.64 4.32
C THR A 227 -15.18 24.55 2.91
N GLY A 228 -14.20 23.67 2.74
CA GLY A 228 -13.57 23.45 1.46
C GLY A 228 -14.53 22.70 0.53
N ASP A 229 -14.54 23.08 -0.75
CA ASP A 229 -15.17 22.31 -1.81
C ASP A 229 -14.29 21.10 -2.16
N SER A 230 -14.93 19.98 -2.48
CA SER A 230 -14.26 18.78 -2.97
C SER A 230 -13.69 19.03 -4.37
N ASN A 231 -12.45 19.49 -4.44
CA ASN A 231 -11.73 19.80 -5.70
C ASN A 231 -11.37 18.56 -6.55
N ALA A 232 -11.85 17.37 -6.19
CA ALA A 232 -11.49 16.11 -6.84
C ALA A 232 -11.76 16.15 -8.36
N LEU A 233 -12.94 16.63 -8.80
CA LEU A 233 -13.27 16.74 -10.23
C LEU A 233 -12.35 17.69 -10.99
N TYR A 234 -12.00 18.81 -10.36
CA TYR A 234 -11.09 19.79 -10.93
C TYR A 234 -9.68 19.19 -11.09
N ILE A 235 -9.18 18.53 -10.03
CA ILE A 235 -7.88 17.84 -10.04
C ILE A 235 -7.86 16.76 -11.12
N SER A 236 -8.89 15.91 -11.18
CA SER A 236 -9.07 14.86 -12.19
C SER A 236 -8.99 15.41 -13.61
N LYS A 237 -9.69 16.53 -13.89
CA LYS A 237 -9.63 17.21 -15.20
C LYS A 237 -8.22 17.65 -15.54
N LYS A 238 -7.52 18.29 -14.59
CA LYS A 238 -6.15 18.78 -14.81
C LYS A 238 -5.13 17.63 -14.96
N MET A 239 -5.40 16.47 -14.38
CA MET A 239 -4.63 15.23 -14.56
C MET A 239 -4.92 14.52 -15.88
N GLY A 240 -5.75 15.09 -16.75
CA GLY A 240 -6.00 14.58 -18.11
C GLY A 240 -7.25 13.71 -18.25
N ILE A 241 -8.10 13.61 -17.22
CA ILE A 241 -9.41 12.94 -17.36
C ILE A 241 -10.30 13.79 -18.27
N SER A 242 -10.83 13.16 -19.33
CA SER A 242 -11.65 13.83 -20.34
C SER A 242 -12.90 14.49 -19.76
N ASP A 243 -13.33 15.62 -20.35
CA ASP A 243 -14.53 16.36 -19.93
C ASP A 243 -15.80 15.51 -19.94
N ASN A 244 -15.92 14.53 -20.86
CA ASN A 244 -17.06 13.61 -20.90
C ASN A 244 -17.17 12.74 -19.63
N ILE A 245 -16.04 12.32 -19.07
CA ILE A 245 -16.02 11.56 -17.81
C ILE A 245 -16.39 12.49 -16.66
N ILE A 246 -15.79 13.68 -16.58
CA ILE A 246 -16.08 14.67 -15.52
C ILE A 246 -17.57 15.03 -15.49
N GLU A 247 -18.17 15.28 -16.64
CA GLU A 247 -19.58 15.64 -16.76
C GLU A 247 -20.52 14.49 -16.39
N ARG A 248 -20.10 13.25 -16.65
CA ARG A 248 -20.82 12.06 -16.20
C ARG A 248 -20.72 11.89 -14.69
N THR A 249 -19.54 12.13 -14.12
CA THR A 249 -19.34 12.07 -12.67
C THR A 249 -20.20 13.10 -11.94
N ARG A 250 -20.32 14.34 -12.46
CA ARG A 250 -21.26 15.34 -11.89
C ARG A 250 -22.69 14.83 -11.83
N ARG A 251 -23.19 14.29 -12.95
CA ARG A 251 -24.53 13.68 -12.99
C ARG A 251 -24.70 12.53 -12.00
N TYR A 252 -23.68 11.71 -11.80
CA TYR A 252 -23.73 10.62 -10.82
C TYR A 252 -23.75 11.13 -9.38
N ILE A 253 -23.03 12.22 -9.06
CA ILE A 253 -23.06 12.84 -7.72
C ILE A 253 -24.47 13.35 -7.39
N GLU A 254 -25.14 13.99 -8.36
CA GLU A 254 -26.48 14.56 -8.15
C GLU A 254 -27.59 13.50 -8.14
N SER A 255 -27.58 12.59 -9.11
CA SER A 255 -28.71 11.68 -9.36
C SER A 255 -28.55 10.27 -8.78
N LYS A 256 -27.31 9.86 -8.45
CA LYS A 256 -26.94 8.48 -8.13
C LYS A 256 -27.39 7.44 -9.18
N ASN A 257 -27.69 7.87 -10.41
CA ASN A 257 -28.14 7.01 -11.51
C ASN A 257 -26.96 6.60 -12.39
N TYR A 258 -26.48 5.37 -12.21
CA TYR A 258 -25.31 4.86 -12.91
C TYR A 258 -25.67 4.20 -14.26
N ASN A 259 -24.79 4.31 -15.26
CA ASN A 259 -24.94 3.58 -16.51
C ASN A 259 -24.56 2.11 -16.34
N TYR A 260 -25.51 1.19 -16.56
CA TYR A 260 -25.34 -0.26 -16.52
C TYR A 260 -25.31 -0.92 -17.91
N GLU A 261 -25.24 -0.13 -19.00
CA GLU A 261 -25.13 -0.64 -20.37
C GLU A 261 -23.88 -1.50 -20.55
N LEU A 262 -24.06 -2.68 -21.13
CA LEU A 262 -22.97 -3.59 -21.44
C LEU A 262 -22.17 -3.08 -22.64
N ILE A 263 -20.87 -3.37 -22.62
CA ILE A 263 -20.00 -3.14 -23.77
C ILE A 263 -20.53 -3.99 -24.93
N ARG A 264 -20.70 -3.38 -26.10
CA ARG A 264 -21.07 -4.12 -27.31
C ARG A 264 -20.00 -5.19 -27.60
N ASP A 265 -20.42 -6.41 -27.92
CA ASP A 265 -19.53 -7.54 -28.22
C ASP A 265 -18.46 -7.22 -29.28
N SER A 266 -18.74 -6.30 -30.20
CA SER A 266 -17.80 -5.86 -31.23
C SER A 266 -16.61 -5.06 -30.69
N LYS A 267 -16.70 -4.49 -29.49
CA LYS A 267 -15.63 -3.75 -28.81
C LYS A 267 -14.85 -4.63 -27.83
N ILE A 268 -15.29 -5.86 -27.60
CA ILE A 268 -14.61 -6.82 -26.74
C ILE A 268 -13.60 -7.56 -27.60
N MET A 269 -12.31 -7.54 -27.20
CA MET A 269 -11.31 -8.41 -27.81
C MET A 269 -11.70 -9.87 -27.54
N LYS A 270 -12.22 -10.53 -28.58
CA LYS A 270 -12.45 -11.97 -28.53
C LYS A 270 -11.10 -12.67 -28.52
N LYS A 271 -10.96 -13.72 -27.71
CA LYS A 271 -9.87 -14.68 -27.90
C LYS A 271 -9.94 -15.12 -29.35
N LYS A 272 -8.83 -14.94 -30.09
CA LYS A 272 -8.64 -15.75 -31.28
C LYS A 272 -8.58 -17.17 -30.76
N ASP A 273 -9.64 -17.94 -30.98
CA ASP A 273 -9.45 -19.37 -31.07
C ASP A 273 -8.33 -19.55 -32.09
N ILE A 274 -7.21 -20.09 -31.63
CA ILE A 274 -6.24 -20.66 -32.55
C ILE A 274 -7.04 -21.77 -33.21
N GLN A 275 -7.71 -21.45 -34.32
CA GLN A 275 -8.05 -22.45 -35.29
C GLN A 275 -6.70 -23.10 -35.57
N GLU A 276 -6.50 -24.31 -35.06
CA GLU A 276 -5.51 -25.19 -35.63
C GLU A 276 -5.75 -25.12 -37.12
N ASP A 277 -4.82 -24.48 -37.85
CA ASP A 277 -4.66 -24.74 -39.26
C ASP A 277 -4.65 -26.26 -39.35
N LYS A 278 -5.77 -26.85 -39.77
CA LYS A 278 -5.84 -28.19 -40.32
C LYS A 278 -5.12 -28.17 -41.67
N GLY A 279 -3.86 -27.72 -41.67
CA GLY A 279 -2.89 -28.14 -42.65
C GLY A 279 -2.68 -29.63 -42.39
N GLU A 280 -2.84 -30.44 -43.43
CA GLU A 280 -2.73 -31.89 -43.46
C GLU A 280 -1.43 -32.38 -42.78
N SER A 281 -1.42 -32.46 -41.45
CA SER A 281 -0.32 -33.01 -40.67
C SER A 281 -0.55 -34.50 -40.62
N TYR A 282 0.14 -35.25 -41.47
CA TYR A 282 0.19 -36.70 -41.37
C TYR A 282 0.62 -37.13 -39.95
N GLU A 283 -0.11 -38.08 -39.36
CA GLU A 283 0.27 -38.68 -38.08
C GLU A 283 1.42 -39.67 -38.32
N PHE A 284 2.62 -39.28 -37.91
CA PHE A 284 3.83 -40.09 -38.01
C PHE A 284 3.81 -41.23 -36.99
N VAL A 285 4.01 -42.45 -37.46
CA VAL A 285 4.06 -43.66 -36.63
C VAL A 285 5.51 -44.13 -36.48
N VAL A 286 5.82 -44.82 -35.39
CA VAL A 286 7.15 -45.41 -35.16
C VAL A 286 7.55 -46.29 -36.34
N GLY A 287 8.76 -46.08 -36.87
CA GLY A 287 9.29 -46.78 -38.04
C GLY A 287 9.02 -46.09 -39.39
N ASP A 288 8.25 -44.99 -39.42
CA ASP A 288 8.09 -44.20 -40.64
C ASP A 288 9.43 -43.58 -41.07
N LYS A 289 9.75 -43.64 -42.36
CA LYS A 289 10.88 -42.93 -42.94
C LYS A 289 10.42 -41.52 -43.31
N VAL A 290 11.02 -40.53 -42.67
CA VAL A 290 10.67 -39.11 -42.80
C VAL A 290 11.87 -38.30 -43.29
N LEU A 291 11.63 -37.36 -44.18
CA LEU A 291 12.60 -36.35 -44.58
C LEU A 291 12.55 -35.21 -43.57
N TRP A 292 13.67 -34.94 -42.89
CA TRP A 292 13.78 -33.75 -42.06
C TRP A 292 14.13 -32.55 -42.93
N MET A 293 13.17 -31.65 -43.13
CA MET A 293 13.29 -30.56 -44.10
C MET A 293 14.42 -29.58 -43.79
N ASP A 294 14.80 -29.39 -42.51
CA ASP A 294 15.90 -28.47 -42.14
C ASP A 294 17.27 -28.98 -42.57
N LYS A 295 17.44 -30.30 -42.67
CA LYS A 295 18.70 -30.97 -43.04
C LYS A 295 18.64 -31.62 -44.42
N ASN A 296 17.45 -31.72 -44.99
CA ASN A 296 17.15 -32.39 -46.26
C ASN A 296 17.70 -33.83 -46.33
N GLU A 297 17.68 -34.52 -45.19
CA GLU A 297 18.13 -35.91 -45.05
C GLU A 297 17.04 -36.77 -44.39
N SER A 298 17.03 -38.06 -44.72
CA SER A 298 16.05 -39.01 -44.18
C SER A 298 16.40 -39.43 -42.75
N ALA A 299 15.38 -39.55 -41.92
CA ALA A 299 15.43 -40.08 -40.57
C ALA A 299 14.31 -41.11 -40.35
N ILE A 300 14.39 -41.86 -39.25
CA ILE A 300 13.36 -42.83 -38.87
C ILE A 300 12.65 -42.32 -37.62
N VAL A 301 11.32 -42.35 -37.62
CA VAL A 301 10.53 -41.96 -36.44
C VAL A 301 10.73 -43.00 -35.34
N TYR A 302 11.20 -42.54 -34.18
CA TYR A 302 11.39 -43.36 -32.99
C TYR A 302 10.21 -43.25 -32.01
N LYS A 303 9.67 -42.03 -31.85
CA LYS A 303 8.54 -41.76 -30.96
C LYS A 303 7.55 -40.82 -31.63
N GLU A 304 6.28 -41.13 -31.47
CA GLU A 304 5.16 -40.39 -32.04
C GLU A 304 5.04 -38.98 -31.46
N ARG A 305 4.14 -38.19 -32.06
CA ARG A 305 3.92 -36.77 -31.74
C ARG A 305 3.56 -36.58 -30.25
N ASP A 306 4.30 -35.72 -29.57
CA ASP A 306 4.01 -35.31 -28.20
C ASP A 306 2.94 -34.20 -28.12
N ILE A 307 2.56 -33.82 -26.90
CA ILE A 307 1.60 -32.74 -26.62
C ILE A 307 2.09 -31.35 -27.09
N TYR A 308 3.36 -31.21 -27.44
CA TYR A 308 3.99 -29.98 -27.94
C TYR A 308 4.21 -30.00 -29.46
N ASN A 309 3.65 -31.00 -30.15
CA ASN A 309 3.77 -31.20 -31.61
C ASN A 309 5.17 -31.56 -32.11
N ASN A 310 6.00 -32.18 -31.27
CA ASN A 310 7.31 -32.69 -31.65
C ASN A 310 7.28 -34.22 -31.82
N VAL A 311 8.05 -34.72 -32.78
CA VAL A 311 8.25 -36.14 -33.09
C VAL A 311 9.72 -36.44 -32.87
N THR A 312 10.04 -37.49 -32.11
CA THR A 312 11.42 -37.91 -31.91
C THR A 312 11.87 -38.77 -33.08
N ILE A 313 12.90 -38.34 -33.80
CA ILE A 313 13.49 -39.06 -34.94
C ILE A 313 14.88 -39.59 -34.57
N LEU A 314 15.22 -40.77 -35.09
CA LEU A 314 16.59 -41.29 -35.12
C LEU A 314 17.28 -40.76 -36.37
N PHE A 315 18.24 -39.85 -36.18
CA PHE A 315 19.04 -39.25 -37.24
C PHE A 315 20.52 -39.39 -36.90
N ASN A 316 21.33 -39.95 -37.80
CA ASN A 316 22.77 -40.19 -37.56
C ASN A 316 23.12 -40.90 -36.23
N LYS A 317 22.28 -41.86 -35.80
CA LYS A 317 22.38 -42.62 -34.54
C LYS A 317 22.12 -41.83 -33.26
N GLU A 318 21.60 -40.62 -33.37
CA GLU A 318 21.14 -39.80 -32.25
C GLU A 318 19.63 -39.59 -32.31
N PHE A 319 19.00 -39.42 -31.14
CA PHE A 319 17.58 -39.11 -31.03
C PHE A 319 17.39 -37.60 -30.95
N VAL A 320 16.59 -37.05 -31.86
CA VAL A 320 16.35 -35.60 -31.96
C VAL A 320 14.85 -35.35 -31.97
N ASP A 321 14.40 -34.41 -31.13
CA ASP A 321 13.02 -33.95 -31.13
C ASP A 321 12.82 -32.85 -32.17
N VAL A 322 11.95 -33.10 -33.15
CA VAL A 322 11.70 -32.19 -34.27
C VAL A 322 10.21 -31.90 -34.38
N ASN A 323 9.86 -30.64 -34.58
CA ASN A 323 8.47 -30.26 -34.78
C ASN A 323 7.87 -30.95 -36.01
N CYS A 324 6.66 -31.51 -35.90
CA CYS A 324 6.03 -32.30 -36.96
C CYS A 324 5.90 -31.54 -38.29
N LYS A 325 5.75 -30.21 -38.26
CA LYS A 325 5.69 -29.36 -39.46
C LYS A 325 7.00 -29.32 -40.25
N ARG A 326 8.10 -29.78 -39.66
CA ARG A 326 9.44 -29.83 -40.29
C ARG A 326 9.81 -31.22 -40.81
N LEU A 327 8.87 -32.17 -40.74
CA LEU A 327 9.03 -33.52 -41.23
C LEU A 327 8.08 -33.75 -42.41
N LYS A 328 8.55 -34.48 -43.41
CA LYS A 328 7.72 -34.93 -44.54
C LYS A 328 7.83 -36.44 -44.66
N LEU A 329 6.71 -37.14 -44.70
CA LEU A 329 6.70 -38.59 -44.88
C LEU A 329 7.29 -38.96 -46.24
N GLU A 330 8.31 -39.82 -46.25
CA GLU A 330 8.83 -40.41 -47.49
C GLU A 330 8.19 -41.79 -47.72
N ILE A 331 8.23 -42.66 -46.71
CA ILE A 331 7.74 -44.04 -46.82
C ILE A 331 7.14 -44.48 -45.48
N LYS A 332 5.95 -45.09 -45.52
CA LYS A 332 5.29 -45.66 -44.34
C LYS A 332 6.01 -46.90 -43.82
N ALA A 333 6.04 -47.08 -42.51
CA ALA A 333 6.59 -48.25 -41.84
C ALA A 333 6.01 -49.57 -42.41
N SER A 334 4.70 -49.60 -42.71
CA SER A 334 3.99 -50.76 -43.28
C SER A 334 4.46 -51.18 -44.67
N LYS A 335 5.16 -50.30 -45.41
CA LYS A 335 5.78 -50.63 -46.71
C LYS A 335 7.26 -51.00 -46.59
N LEU A 336 7.90 -50.61 -45.49
CA LEU A 336 9.33 -50.82 -45.24
C LEU A 336 9.62 -52.16 -44.55
N TYR A 337 8.69 -52.63 -43.71
CA TYR A 337 8.89 -53.79 -42.85
C TYR A 337 7.77 -54.82 -43.02
N PRO A 338 8.09 -56.13 -43.06
CA PRO A 338 7.08 -57.20 -43.12
C PRO A 338 6.17 -57.21 -41.89
N GLU A 339 4.94 -57.74 -42.04
CA GLU A 339 4.03 -57.93 -40.91
C GLU A 339 4.66 -58.81 -39.81
N GLY A 340 4.70 -58.29 -38.57
CA GLY A 340 5.32 -58.95 -37.43
C GLY A 340 6.80 -58.62 -37.20
N TYR A 341 7.40 -57.69 -37.94
CA TYR A 341 8.76 -57.22 -37.70
C TYR A 341 8.87 -56.39 -36.41
N ASP A 342 9.76 -56.77 -35.50
CA ASP A 342 10.00 -56.03 -34.25
C ASP A 342 10.82 -54.77 -34.51
N LEU A 343 10.12 -53.63 -34.59
CA LEU A 343 10.69 -52.31 -34.87
C LEU A 343 11.71 -51.86 -33.81
N ASN A 344 11.69 -52.43 -32.60
CA ASN A 344 12.71 -52.13 -31.58
C ASN A 344 14.11 -52.56 -32.02
N GLN A 345 14.24 -53.52 -32.96
CA GLN A 345 15.52 -53.95 -33.50
C GLN A 345 16.26 -52.87 -34.30
N LEU A 346 15.54 -51.82 -34.75
CA LEU A 346 16.12 -50.68 -35.47
C LEU A 346 16.90 -49.74 -34.54
N PHE A 347 16.61 -49.76 -33.23
CA PHE A 347 17.05 -48.74 -32.28
C PHE A 347 18.03 -49.26 -31.22
N VAL A 348 18.37 -50.56 -31.23
CA VAL A 348 19.21 -51.22 -30.20
C VAL A 348 20.54 -51.75 -30.78
N SER A 349 21.65 -51.50 -30.08
CA SER A 349 22.98 -51.92 -30.54
C SER A 349 23.14 -53.46 -30.49
N PHE A 350 23.99 -54.04 -31.34
CA PHE A 350 24.22 -55.50 -31.39
C PHE A 350 24.71 -56.09 -30.05
N LYS A 351 25.36 -55.27 -29.21
CA LYS A 351 25.83 -55.65 -27.87
C LYS A 351 24.69 -55.83 -26.86
N GLU A 352 23.66 -55.00 -26.92
CA GLU A 352 22.49 -55.08 -26.04
C GLU A 352 21.60 -56.27 -26.43
N ARG A 353 21.46 -56.53 -27.74
CA ARG A 353 20.75 -57.70 -28.29
C ARG A 353 21.29 -59.06 -27.81
N LYS A 354 22.61 -59.19 -27.67
CA LYS A 354 23.22 -60.43 -27.17
C LYS A 354 22.99 -60.60 -25.66
N LEU A 355 22.99 -59.50 -24.91
CA LEU A 355 22.78 -59.52 -23.47
C LEU A 355 21.34 -59.90 -23.13
N GLU A 356 20.33 -59.33 -23.82
CA GLU A 356 18.91 -59.69 -23.61
C GLU A 356 18.60 -61.13 -23.99
N ARG A 357 19.07 -61.62 -25.14
CA ARG A 357 18.89 -63.03 -25.54
C ARG A 357 19.61 -64.03 -24.63
N ASP A 358 20.78 -63.67 -24.07
CA ASP A 358 21.48 -64.51 -23.10
C ASP A 358 20.75 -64.54 -21.73
N ILE A 359 19.99 -63.49 -21.39
CA ILE A 359 19.15 -63.42 -20.18
C ILE A 359 17.89 -64.27 -20.33
N GLU A 360 17.18 -64.16 -21.46
CA GLU A 360 15.98 -64.98 -21.74
C GLU A 360 16.28 -66.48 -21.78
N ARG A 361 17.50 -66.87 -22.20
CA ARG A 361 17.96 -68.27 -22.20
C ARG A 361 18.52 -68.76 -20.85
N GLY A 362 18.47 -67.96 -19.79
CA GLY A 362 18.84 -68.37 -18.44
C GLY A 362 20.34 -68.45 -18.16
N SER A 363 21.19 -67.72 -18.89
CA SER A 363 22.64 -67.74 -18.69
C SER A 363 23.05 -67.14 -17.34
N LYS A 364 23.56 -67.96 -16.42
CA LYS A 364 24.11 -67.50 -15.11
C LYS A 364 25.24 -66.47 -15.27
N LYS A 365 25.92 -66.43 -16.41
CA LYS A 365 27.02 -65.46 -16.71
C LYS A 365 26.49 -64.06 -17.01
N ALA A 366 25.34 -63.94 -17.69
CA ALA A 366 24.72 -62.66 -18.03
C ALA A 366 24.08 -61.99 -16.79
N LEU A 367 23.38 -62.76 -15.96
CA LEU A 367 22.84 -62.33 -14.67
C LEU A 367 23.93 -61.82 -13.71
N LYS A 368 25.11 -62.45 -13.71
CA LYS A 368 26.25 -62.01 -12.88
C LYS A 368 26.86 -60.69 -13.37
N LYS A 369 26.75 -60.38 -14.67
CA LYS A 369 27.21 -59.11 -15.28
C LYS A 369 26.29 -57.95 -14.89
N LEU A 370 24.97 -58.18 -14.91
CA LEU A 370 23.94 -57.23 -14.42
C LEU A 370 24.07 -56.94 -12.91
N LYS A 371 24.31 -57.97 -12.08
CA LYS A 371 24.57 -57.75 -10.64
C LYS A 371 25.86 -56.96 -10.38
N LYS A 372 26.85 -57.02 -11.28
CA LYS A 372 28.11 -56.27 -11.14
C LYS A 372 27.99 -54.82 -11.61
N SER A 373 27.07 -54.51 -12.52
CA SER A 373 26.80 -53.14 -12.98
C SER A 373 25.88 -52.35 -12.04
N HIS A 374 25.08 -53.03 -11.21
CA HIS A 374 24.25 -52.38 -10.18
C HIS A 374 24.95 -52.13 -8.83
N LEU A 375 26.19 -52.59 -8.66
CA LEU A 375 26.99 -52.45 -7.44
C LEU A 375 28.19 -51.49 -7.62
N LYS A 376 28.07 -50.54 -8.56
CA LYS A 376 29.03 -49.45 -8.74
C LYS A 376 28.33 -48.12 -8.76
#